data_AF-A0A958K6M8-F1
#
_entry.id   AF-A0A958K6M8-F1
#
_cell.length_a   1.000
_cell.length_b   1.000
_cell.length_c   1.000
_cell.angle_alpha   90.00
_cell.angle_beta   90.00
_cell.angle_gamma   90.00
#
_symmetry.space_group_name_H-M   'P 1'
#
loop_
_entity.id
_entity.type
_entity.pdbx_description
1 polymer ?
#
loop_
_entity_poly.entity_id
_entity_poly.type
_entity_poly.pdbx_seq_one_letter_code
_entity_poly.pdbx_strand_id
1 'polypeptide(L)'
;MDTLPKDLHNAYREYVLRLGDTELIMGHRMSEWCGHGPVLEEDIALANMSLDCIGHAKFLLEEVGGLDSPVKSADELAYFRGVREFRTALMAELPRGDFAFTILRQYFCSLFFAEVYAELASCGSA
;
A
#
# COMPACT_ATOMS: atom_id res chain seq x y z
N MET A 1 -0.21 -22.85 -1.59
CA MET A 1 -0.67 -21.84 -2.56
C MET A 1 -0.92 -22.45 -3.94
N ASP A 2 -0.10 -23.41 -4.38
CA ASP A 2 -0.27 -24.19 -5.63
C ASP A 2 -1.55 -25.03 -5.77
N THR A 3 -2.43 -25.01 -4.76
CA THR A 3 -3.67 -25.80 -4.70
C THR A 3 -4.94 -24.95 -4.84
N LEU A 4 -4.81 -23.63 -5.00
CA LEU A 4 -5.98 -22.75 -5.14
C LEU A 4 -6.61 -22.90 -6.53
N PRO A 5 -7.95 -22.97 -6.63
CA PRO A 5 -8.64 -22.85 -7.92
C PRO A 5 -8.20 -21.57 -8.65
N LYS A 6 -8.06 -21.62 -9.98
CA LYS A 6 -7.53 -20.50 -10.78
C LYS A 6 -8.27 -19.18 -10.54
N ASP A 7 -9.59 -19.23 -10.38
CA ASP A 7 -10.39 -18.03 -10.11
C ASP A 7 -10.04 -17.39 -8.76
N LEU A 8 -9.73 -18.21 -7.76
CA LEU A 8 -9.32 -17.75 -6.44
C LEU A 8 -7.88 -17.22 -6.45
N HIS A 9 -7.00 -17.77 -7.29
CA HIS A 9 -5.65 -17.23 -7.52
C HIS A 9 -5.69 -15.81 -8.08
N ASN A 10 -6.54 -15.58 -9.08
CA ASN A 10 -6.74 -14.24 -9.67
C ASN A 10 -7.36 -13.26 -8.66
N ALA A 11 -8.35 -13.71 -7.88
CA ALA A 11 -8.96 -12.88 -6.85
C ALA A 11 -7.97 -12.49 -5.75
N TYR A 12 -7.16 -13.44 -5.28
CA TYR A 12 -6.10 -13.18 -4.31
C TYR A 12 -5.08 -12.17 -4.84
N ARG A 13 -4.58 -12.40 -6.06
CA ARG A 13 -3.64 -11.50 -6.73
C ARG A 13 -4.16 -10.07 -6.83
N GLU A 14 -5.38 -9.92 -7.33
CA GLU A 14 -6.04 -8.61 -7.46
C GLU A 14 -6.24 -7.94 -6.10
N TYR A 15 -6.51 -8.72 -5.05
CA TYR A 15 -6.65 -8.23 -3.69
C TYR A 15 -5.32 -7.73 -3.11
N VAL A 16 -4.25 -8.51 -3.20
CA VAL A 16 -2.92 -8.10 -2.73
C VAL A 16 -2.41 -6.89 -3.52
N LEU A 17 -2.66 -6.84 -4.83
CA LEU A 17 -2.32 -5.69 -5.67
C LEU A 17 -3.00 -4.40 -5.21
N ARG A 18 -4.28 -4.47 -4.80
CA ARG A 18 -5.01 -3.32 -4.24
C ARG A 18 -4.38 -2.79 -2.96
N LEU A 19 -3.96 -3.69 -2.07
CA LEU A 19 -3.28 -3.33 -0.82
C LEU A 19 -1.93 -2.67 -1.12
N GLY A 20 -1.13 -3.29 -1.99
CA GLY A 20 0.18 -2.78 -2.39
C GLY A 20 0.11 -1.41 -3.05
N ASP A 21 -0.83 -1.21 -3.97
CA ASP A 21 -1.07 0.09 -4.63
C ASP A 21 -1.47 1.16 -3.62
N THR A 22 -2.33 0.81 -2.67
CA THR A 22 -2.80 1.75 -1.65
C THR A 22 -1.66 2.19 -0.72
N GLU A 23 -0.86 1.26 -0.23
CA GLU A 23 0.34 1.57 0.57
C GLU A 23 1.36 2.40 -0.22
N LEU A 24 1.57 2.07 -1.50
CA LEU A 24 2.51 2.79 -2.37
C LEU A 24 2.11 4.26 -2.52
N ILE A 25 0.85 4.51 -2.84
CA ILE A 25 0.34 5.87 -3.03
C ILE A 25 0.33 6.63 -1.69
N MET A 26 -0.04 5.99 -0.58
CA MET A 26 0.03 6.61 0.76
C MET A 26 1.45 7.04 1.12
N GLY A 27 2.45 6.18 0.92
CA GLY A 27 3.85 6.49 1.12
C GLY A 27 4.30 7.70 0.28
N HIS A 28 3.91 7.76 -1.00
CA HIS A 28 4.19 8.93 -1.82
C HIS A 28 3.50 10.21 -1.30
N ARG A 29 2.21 10.13 -0.91
CA ARG A 29 1.48 11.30 -0.39
C ARG A 29 2.08 11.85 0.90
N MET A 30 2.60 10.99 1.77
CA MET A 30 3.24 11.40 3.02
C MET A 30 4.66 11.91 2.80
N SER A 31 5.40 11.37 1.83
CA SER A 31 6.72 11.87 1.43
C SER A 31 6.70 13.35 0.99
N GLU A 32 5.56 13.85 0.50
CA GLU A 32 5.38 15.27 0.15
C GLU A 32 5.53 16.24 1.34
N TRP A 33 5.51 15.73 2.57
CA TRP A 33 5.73 16.52 3.79
C TRP A 33 7.19 16.61 4.19
N CYS A 34 8.10 15.85 3.58
CA CYS A 34 9.52 15.87 3.91
C CYS A 34 10.07 17.29 3.79
N GLY A 35 10.55 17.87 4.90
CA GLY A 35 11.04 19.25 4.99
C GLY A 35 9.95 20.32 5.13
N HIS A 36 8.69 19.92 5.27
CA HIS A 36 7.51 20.80 5.28
C HIS A 36 6.59 20.55 6.49
N GLY A 37 6.98 19.67 7.42
CA GLY A 37 6.21 19.38 8.63
C GLY A 37 6.01 20.62 9.52
N PRO A 38 4.95 20.68 10.35
CA PRO A 38 4.69 21.81 11.24
C PRO A 38 5.85 22.10 12.21
N VAL A 39 6.40 21.06 12.85
CA VAL A 39 7.71 21.10 13.49
C VAL A 39 8.53 19.85 13.12
N LEU A 40 9.77 19.77 13.61
CA LEU A 40 10.74 18.77 13.20
C LEU A 40 10.27 17.34 13.54
N GLU A 41 9.62 17.19 14.68
CA GLU A 41 9.11 15.93 15.19
C GLU A 41 8.04 15.33 14.27
N GLU A 42 7.08 16.13 13.79
CA GLU A 42 6.07 15.62 12.86
C GLU A 42 6.65 15.34 11.48
N ASP A 43 7.65 16.09 11.03
CA ASP A 43 8.35 15.84 9.76
C ASP A 43 9.04 14.47 9.78
N ILE A 44 9.83 14.22 10.84
CA ILE A 44 10.49 12.93 11.04
C ILE A 44 9.46 11.80 11.18
N ALA A 45 8.36 12.03 11.90
CA ALA A 45 7.31 11.03 12.07
C ALA A 45 6.62 10.69 10.73
N LEU A 46 6.28 11.68 9.91
CA LEU A 46 5.69 11.46 8.58
C LEU A 46 6.67 10.78 7.62
N ALA A 47 7.95 11.14 7.66
CA ALA A 47 8.98 10.50 6.86
C ALA A 47 9.15 9.02 7.24
N ASN A 48 9.14 8.69 8.53
CA ASN A 48 9.22 7.30 9.01
C ASN A 48 7.99 6.48 8.59
N MET A 49 6.78 7.00 8.83
CA MET A 49 5.56 6.31 8.39
C MET A 49 5.53 6.13 6.88
N SER A 50 6.09 7.08 6.11
CA SER A 50 6.17 6.98 4.66
C SER A 50 7.08 5.84 4.22
N LEU A 51 8.24 5.70 4.88
CA LEU A 51 9.16 4.61 4.67
C LEU A 51 8.50 3.25 4.95
N ASP A 52 7.73 3.15 6.03
CA ASP A 52 6.99 1.93 6.38
C ASP A 52 5.94 1.57 5.30
N CYS A 53 5.14 2.54 4.85
CA CYS A 53 4.18 2.34 3.76
C CYS A 53 4.87 1.87 2.46
N ILE A 54 6.00 2.46 2.10
CA ILE A 54 6.78 2.02 0.93
C ILE A 54 7.32 0.59 1.14
N GLY A 55 7.74 0.25 2.36
CA GLY A 55 8.16 -1.10 2.73
C GLY A 55 7.03 -2.13 2.59
N HIS A 56 5.84 -1.82 3.10
CA HIS A 56 4.64 -2.65 2.94
C HIS A 56 4.26 -2.82 1.47
N ALA A 57 4.25 -1.72 0.71
CA ALA A 57 3.96 -1.74 -0.72
C ALA A 57 4.92 -2.66 -1.46
N LYS A 58 6.23 -2.54 -1.20
CA LYS A 58 7.25 -3.40 -1.79
C LYS A 58 6.95 -4.87 -1.49
N PHE A 59 6.75 -5.21 -0.22
CA PHE A 59 6.46 -6.59 0.20
C PHE A 59 5.23 -7.16 -0.54
N LEU A 60 4.12 -6.41 -0.57
CA LEU A 60 2.88 -6.83 -1.23
C LEU A 60 3.03 -6.97 -2.75
N LEU A 61 3.77 -6.06 -3.40
CA LEU A 61 4.00 -6.12 -4.84
C LEU A 61 4.99 -7.23 -5.23
N GLU A 62 5.97 -7.55 -4.38
CA GLU A 62 6.84 -8.72 -4.57
C GLU A 62 6.02 -10.01 -4.51
N GLU A 63 5.09 -10.12 -3.56
CA GLU A 63 4.16 -11.25 -3.46
C GLU A 63 3.31 -11.39 -4.74
N VAL A 64 2.74 -10.30 -5.28
CA VAL A 64 2.01 -10.32 -6.55
C VAL A 64 2.88 -10.78 -7.72
N GLY A 65 4.13 -10.30 -7.78
CA GLY A 65 5.09 -10.66 -8.81
C GLY A 65 5.48 -12.14 -8.78
N GLY A 66 5.49 -12.77 -7.60
CA GLY A 66 5.77 -14.19 -7.42
C GLY A 66 4.65 -15.14 -7.87
N LEU A 67 3.43 -14.63 -8.10
CA LEU A 67 2.26 -15.45 -8.46
C LEU A 67 2.11 -15.74 -9.97
N ASP A 68 2.86 -15.07 -10.86
CA ASP A 68 2.70 -15.13 -12.33
C ASP A 68 4.01 -15.36 -13.09
N SER A 69 3.90 -15.87 -14.32
CA SER A 69 4.97 -15.84 -15.33
C SER A 69 4.47 -15.15 -16.61
N PRO A 70 5.16 -14.15 -17.17
CA PRO A 70 6.49 -13.66 -16.78
C PRO A 70 6.41 -12.72 -15.58
N VAL A 71 7.34 -12.91 -14.63
CA VAL A 71 7.49 -12.14 -13.39
C VAL A 71 7.50 -10.65 -13.71
N LYS A 72 6.52 -9.89 -13.18
CA LYS A 72 6.69 -8.44 -13.02
C LYS A 72 7.31 -8.23 -11.65
N SER A 73 8.50 -7.66 -11.61
CA SER A 73 9.13 -7.21 -10.36
C SER A 73 8.25 -6.18 -9.64
N ALA A 74 8.45 -6.02 -8.34
CA ALA A 74 7.77 -4.97 -7.58
C ALA A 74 8.00 -3.58 -8.19
N ASP A 75 9.18 -3.32 -8.75
CA ASP A 75 9.48 -2.07 -9.47
C ASP A 75 8.65 -1.92 -10.75
N GLU A 76 8.50 -2.98 -11.56
CA GLU A 76 7.66 -2.93 -12.76
C GLU A 76 6.18 -2.69 -12.41
N LEU A 77 5.71 -3.31 -11.33
CA LEU A 77 4.38 -3.04 -10.80
C LEU A 77 4.27 -1.62 -10.27
N ALA A 78 5.25 -1.09 -9.55
CA ALA A 78 5.19 0.25 -8.98
C ALA A 78 5.29 1.37 -10.05
N TYR A 79 6.11 1.19 -11.08
CA TYR A 79 6.52 2.31 -11.94
C TYR A 79 6.09 2.21 -13.41
N PHE A 80 5.75 1.02 -13.93
CA PHE A 80 5.45 0.84 -15.36
C PHE A 80 3.98 0.55 -15.67
N ARG A 81 3.09 0.65 -14.69
CA ARG A 81 1.64 0.60 -14.88
C ARG A 81 1.06 1.98 -15.18
N GLY A 82 0.11 2.04 -16.11
CA GLY A 82 -0.67 3.25 -16.37
C GLY A 82 -1.71 3.53 -15.27
N VAL A 83 -2.25 4.74 -15.25
CA VAL A 83 -3.22 5.19 -14.22
C VAL A 83 -4.43 4.25 -14.08
N ARG A 84 -4.92 3.69 -15.19
CA ARG A 84 -6.07 2.76 -15.19
C ARG A 84 -5.73 1.36 -14.70
N GLU A 85 -4.45 1.04 -14.51
CA GLU A 85 -3.98 -0.25 -14.01
C GLU A 85 -3.70 -0.21 -12.49
N PHE A 86 -3.64 0.97 -11.89
CA PHE A 86 -3.62 1.13 -10.44
C PHE A 86 -4.98 0.78 -9.84
N ARG A 87 -4.93 0.17 -8.66
CA ARG A 87 -6.07 -0.35 -7.90
C ARG A 87 -6.07 0.20 -6.47
N THR A 88 -5.71 1.46 -6.34
CA THR A 88 -5.66 2.18 -5.07
C THR A 88 -7.06 2.37 -4.46
N ALA A 89 -7.13 2.40 -3.13
CA ALA A 89 -8.27 3.03 -2.47
C ALA A 89 -8.29 4.54 -2.79
N LEU A 90 -9.45 5.07 -3.17
CA LEU A 90 -9.61 6.50 -3.51
C LEU A 90 -9.13 7.45 -2.41
N MET A 91 -9.24 7.01 -1.15
CA MET A 91 -8.76 7.77 0.01
C MET A 91 -7.26 8.09 -0.07
N ALA A 92 -6.45 7.16 -0.58
CA ALA A 92 -5.01 7.36 -0.71
C ALA A 92 -4.64 8.34 -1.83
N GLU A 93 -5.48 8.46 -2.87
CA GLU A 93 -5.23 9.35 -4.00
C GLU A 93 -5.58 10.82 -3.72
N LEU A 94 -6.27 11.09 -2.59
CA LEU A 94 -6.61 12.45 -2.20
C LEU A 94 -5.34 13.30 -2.07
N PRO A 95 -5.38 14.59 -2.45
CA PRO A 95 -4.22 15.48 -2.36
C PRO A 95 -3.77 15.64 -0.90
N ARG A 96 -2.53 16.09 -0.70
CA ARG A 96 -1.94 16.30 0.64
C ARG A 96 -2.82 17.12 1.59
N GLY A 97 -3.48 18.17 1.07
CA GLY A 97 -4.25 19.09 1.90
C GLY A 97 -3.40 19.81 2.95
N ASP A 98 -4.01 20.17 4.07
CA ASP A 98 -3.30 20.62 5.27
C ASP A 98 -2.86 19.43 6.15
N PHE A 99 -2.14 19.75 7.23
CA PHE A 99 -1.61 18.73 8.13
C PHE A 99 -2.71 17.90 8.79
N ALA A 100 -3.79 18.54 9.24
CA ALA A 100 -4.91 17.84 9.88
C ALA A 100 -5.60 16.87 8.91
N PHE A 101 -5.78 17.28 7.66
CA PHE A 101 -6.30 16.43 6.60
C PHE A 101 -5.40 15.22 6.35
N THR A 102 -4.08 15.42 6.27
CA THR A 102 -3.11 14.33 6.12
C THR A 102 -3.20 13.34 7.28
N ILE A 103 -3.22 13.82 8.52
CA ILE A 103 -3.29 12.96 9.70
C ILE A 103 -4.61 12.18 9.75
N LEU A 104 -5.74 12.82 9.43
CA LEU A 104 -7.03 12.13 9.42
C LEU A 104 -7.11 11.06 8.34
N ARG A 105 -6.60 11.35 7.13
CA ARG A 105 -6.48 10.36 6.05
C ARG A 105 -5.59 9.19 6.50
N GLN A 106 -4.42 9.49 7.08
CA GLN A 106 -3.51 8.46 7.56
C GLN A 106 -4.17 7.59 8.64
N TYR A 107 -4.85 8.21 9.61
CA TYR A 107 -5.54 7.50 10.68
C TYR A 107 -6.56 6.49 10.14
N PHE A 108 -7.42 6.89 9.20
CA PHE A 108 -8.41 5.97 8.62
C PHE A 108 -7.77 4.85 7.80
N CYS A 109 -6.73 5.16 7.01
CA CYS A 109 -5.97 4.14 6.29
C CYS A 109 -5.29 3.16 7.25
N SER A 110 -4.63 3.64 8.30
CA SER A 110 -3.97 2.81 9.30
C SER A 110 -4.96 1.90 10.04
N LEU A 111 -6.15 2.39 10.39
CA LEU A 111 -7.20 1.55 10.98
C LEU A 111 -7.65 0.45 10.01
N PHE A 112 -7.91 0.80 8.76
CA PHE A 112 -8.29 -0.19 7.74
C PHE A 112 -7.22 -1.28 7.60
N PHE A 113 -5.95 -0.90 7.46
CA PHE A 113 -4.85 -1.85 7.32
C PHE A 113 -4.63 -2.68 8.58
N ALA A 114 -4.78 -2.11 9.77
CA ALA A 114 -4.66 -2.86 11.03
C ALA A 114 -5.66 -4.01 11.09
N GLU A 115 -6.94 -3.75 10.78
CA GLU A 115 -7.99 -4.77 10.78
C GLU A 115 -7.77 -5.81 9.66
N VAL A 116 -7.45 -5.34 8.44
CA VAL A 116 -7.19 -6.25 7.31
C VAL A 116 -6.00 -7.17 7.59
N TYR A 117 -4.89 -6.64 8.08
CA TYR A 117 -3.71 -7.45 8.37
C TYR A 117 -3.92 -8.40 9.55
N ALA A 118 -4.71 -8.02 10.56
CA ALA A 118 -5.07 -8.92 11.66
C ALA A 118 -5.86 -10.13 11.14
N GLU A 119 -6.85 -9.91 10.28
CA GLU A 119 -7.64 -10.97 9.66
C GLU A 119 -6.79 -11.84 8.72
N LEU A 120 -5.97 -11.23 7.87
CA LEU A 120 -5.08 -11.97 6.95
C LEU A 120 -4.06 -12.84 7.71
N ALA A 121 -3.53 -12.37 8.84
CA ALA A 121 -2.63 -13.15 9.69
C ALA A 121 -3.33 -14.37 10.31
N SER A 122 -4.64 -14.31 10.51
CA SER A 122 -5.42 -15.43 11.06
C SER A 122 -5.71 -16.54 10.04
N CYS A 123 -5.75 -16.21 8.73
CA CYS A 123 -6.14 -17.12 7.65
C CYS A 123 -5.25 -18.37 7.47
N GLY A 124 -4.05 -18.39 8.05
CA GLY A 124 -3.15 -19.56 8.04
C GLY A 124 -3.21 -20.44 9.30
N SER A 125 -4.03 -20.08 10.28
CA SER A 125 -4.05 -20.70 11.62
C SER A 125 -5.23 -21.65 11.86
N ALA A 126 -5.99 -21.99 10.81
CA ALA A 126 -7.18 -22.83 10.86
C ALA A 126 -7.03 -24.10 10.01
#